data_AF-A0A160PQQ8-F1
#
_entry.id   AF-A0A160PQQ8-F1
#
_cell.length_a   1.000
_cell.length_b   1.000
_cell.length_c   1.000
_cell.angle_alpha   90.00
_cell.angle_beta   90.00
_cell.angle_gamma   90.00
#
_symmetry.space_group_name_H-M   'P 1'
#
loop_
_entity.id
_entity.type
_entity.pdbx_description
1 polymer ?
#
loop_
_entity_poly.entity_id
_entity_poly.type
_entity_poly.pdbx_seq_one_letter_code
_entity_poly.pdbx_strand_id
1 'polypeptide(L)'
;MRVVVVDPHHPVLPVSFIEAAIGRGEPVLVDDDFPFDVGKWGIKTSKSASWLLTANPMLIDAPLDPLREAVSVMRAAVGRGEWERGQTHESLIPYLKEESQEFIEAVQSGDDEDMKKELGDVLLQVLFHAEIAARQSRFDIFDVAASFVAKMRSRSPYLFDGSTGIVPTEEQELLWAQGKASEKVQEQLRGHK
;
A
#
# COMPACT_ATOMS: atom_id res chain seq x y z
N MET A 1 -0.37 32.88 2.48
CA MET A 1 -0.42 31.95 3.62
C MET A 1 -1.40 30.85 3.25
N ARG A 2 -0.97 29.58 3.17
CA ARG A 2 -1.83 28.45 2.76
C ARG A 2 -2.05 27.55 3.99
N VAL A 3 -3.30 27.22 4.27
CA VAL A 3 -3.74 26.36 5.40
C VAL A 3 -4.09 24.99 4.82
N VAL A 4 -3.79 23.90 5.53
CA VAL A 4 -4.17 22.54 5.13
C VAL A 4 -4.91 21.86 6.28
N VAL A 5 -6.09 21.32 5.96
CA VAL A 5 -6.92 20.53 6.86
C VAL A 5 -6.85 19.09 6.39
N VAL A 6 -6.55 18.18 7.31
CA VAL A 6 -6.48 16.74 7.05
C VAL A 6 -7.71 16.11 7.66
N ASP A 7 -8.51 15.38 6.87
CA ASP A 7 -9.67 14.67 7.37
C ASP A 7 -9.21 13.59 8.38
N PRO A 8 -9.68 13.63 9.65
CA PRO A 8 -9.35 12.64 10.68
C PRO A 8 -9.94 11.24 10.39
N HIS A 9 -10.80 11.10 9.39
CA HIS A 9 -11.28 9.82 8.89
C HIS A 9 -10.59 9.40 7.59
N HIS A 10 -10.01 10.33 6.84
CA HIS A 10 -9.27 10.09 5.59
C HIS A 10 -8.04 11.00 5.47
N PRO A 11 -6.94 10.67 6.16
CA PRO A 11 -5.75 11.51 6.17
C PRO A 11 -4.99 11.35 4.85
N VAL A 12 -5.42 12.10 3.83
CA VAL A 12 -4.75 12.20 2.53
C VAL A 12 -4.21 13.61 2.40
N LEU A 13 -2.89 13.76 2.44
CA LEU A 13 -2.23 14.99 2.01
C LEU A 13 -1.90 14.84 0.52
N PRO A 14 -2.29 15.79 -0.36
CA PRO A 14 -1.92 15.75 -1.77
C PRO A 14 -0.39 15.60 -1.93
N VAL A 15 0.06 14.76 -2.86
CA VAL A 15 1.51 14.56 -3.14
C VAL A 15 2.18 15.90 -3.47
N SER A 16 1.51 16.76 -4.23
CA SER A 16 2.00 18.11 -4.54
C SER A 16 2.14 19.01 -3.30
N PHE A 17 1.38 18.77 -2.23
CA PHE A 17 1.55 19.45 -0.95
C PHE A 17 2.75 18.90 -0.18
N ILE A 18 2.92 17.58 -0.14
CA ILE A 18 4.10 16.93 0.45
C ILE A 18 5.37 17.41 -0.27
N GLU A 19 5.39 17.43 -1.59
CA GLU A 19 6.52 17.92 -2.38
C GLU A 19 6.78 19.42 -2.18
N ALA A 20 5.73 20.23 -2.08
CA ALA A 20 5.88 21.67 -1.84
C ALA A 20 6.35 22.01 -0.41
N ALA A 21 5.91 21.24 0.60
CA ALA A 21 6.23 21.45 2.01
C ALA A 21 7.56 20.77 2.42
N ILE A 22 7.79 19.54 1.96
CA ILE A 22 8.97 18.70 2.31
C ILE A 22 10.10 18.84 1.29
N GLY A 23 9.80 19.09 0.01
CA GLY A 23 10.81 19.22 -1.05
C GLY A 23 11.76 20.42 -0.89
N ARG A 24 11.49 21.32 0.06
CA ARG A 24 12.41 22.41 0.46
C ARG A 24 13.24 22.10 1.70
N GLY A 25 13.07 20.91 2.29
CA GLY A 25 13.70 20.53 3.56
C GLY A 25 13.12 21.24 4.79
N GLU A 26 11.93 21.84 4.66
CA GLU A 26 11.28 22.54 5.78
C GLU A 26 10.53 21.55 6.70
N PRO A 27 10.64 21.72 8.02
CA PRO A 27 9.95 20.85 8.98
C PRO A 27 8.43 21.10 8.94
N VAL A 28 7.66 20.01 8.83
CA VAL A 28 6.20 20.01 8.94
C VAL A 28 5.81 19.58 10.36
N LEU A 29 4.95 20.37 11.01
CA LEU A 29 4.46 20.10 12.35
C LEU A 29 3.06 19.46 12.30
N VAL A 30 2.85 18.43 13.10
CA VAL A 30 1.59 17.67 13.21
C VAL A 30 1.10 17.78 14.66
N ASP A 31 -0.21 17.92 14.85
CA ASP A 31 -0.84 17.94 16.17
C ASP A 31 -0.66 16.60 16.90
N ASP A 32 -0.41 16.63 18.20
CA ASP A 32 -0.22 15.42 19.02
C ASP A 32 -1.55 14.65 19.22
N ASP A 33 -2.70 15.32 19.10
CA ASP A 33 -4.04 14.70 19.15
C ASP A 33 -4.49 14.16 17.76
N PHE A 34 -3.59 14.18 16.77
CA PHE A 34 -3.89 13.63 15.46
C PHE A 34 -4.17 12.12 15.57
N PRO A 35 -5.33 11.63 15.10
CA PRO A 35 -5.82 10.29 15.42
C PRO A 35 -5.06 9.14 14.74
N PHE A 36 -3.93 9.43 14.08
CA PHE A 36 -3.11 8.45 13.37
C PHE A 36 -1.62 8.58 13.72
N ASP A 37 -0.95 7.43 13.84
CA ASP A 37 0.49 7.35 14.03
C ASP A 37 1.23 7.69 12.72
N VAL A 38 1.51 8.99 12.53
CA VAL A 38 2.26 9.52 11.38
C VAL A 38 3.74 9.09 11.38
N GLY A 39 4.26 8.56 12.50
CA GLY A 39 5.62 8.03 12.59
C GLY A 39 5.86 6.85 11.64
N LYS A 40 4.81 6.09 11.32
CA LYS A 40 4.84 4.99 10.33
C LYS A 40 5.14 5.45 8.90
N TRP A 41 5.00 6.74 8.61
CA TRP A 41 5.30 7.34 7.31
C TRP A 41 6.65 8.06 7.27
N GLY A 42 7.48 7.91 8.31
CA GLY A 42 8.80 8.56 8.40
C GLY A 42 8.76 10.03 8.82
N ILE A 43 7.59 10.52 9.27
CA ILE A 43 7.40 11.90 9.76
C ILE A 43 7.85 11.96 11.23
N LYS A 44 8.66 12.97 11.58
CA LYS A 44 9.14 13.20 12.95
C LYS A 44 8.33 14.32 13.62
N THR A 45 7.82 14.07 14.81
CA THR A 45 7.10 15.07 15.63
C THR A 45 8.05 15.72 16.65
N SER A 46 7.77 16.96 17.07
CA SER A 46 8.58 17.69 18.05
C SER A 46 7.70 18.48 19.03
N LYS A 47 8.02 18.42 20.32
CA LYS A 47 7.23 18.99 21.43
C LYS A 47 7.48 20.48 21.71
N SER A 48 8.36 21.14 20.94
CA SER A 48 8.95 22.43 21.33
C SER A 48 8.55 23.63 20.46
N ALA A 49 7.38 23.62 19.81
CA ALA A 49 6.93 24.74 18.98
C ALA A 49 5.42 25.01 19.12
N SER A 50 5.02 26.27 18.92
CA SER A 50 3.67 26.77 19.20
C SER A 50 3.13 27.65 18.07
N TRP A 51 2.31 27.11 17.15
CA TRP A 51 1.37 27.80 16.22
C TRP A 51 0.41 26.78 15.54
N LEU A 52 -0.67 27.12 14.83
CA LEU A 52 -2.01 27.64 15.19
C LEU A 52 -2.93 27.37 13.94
N LEU A 53 -3.89 26.45 14.01
CA LEU A 53 -4.92 26.22 12.96
C LEU A 53 -6.12 27.16 13.24
N THR A 54 -6.61 27.93 12.25
CA THR A 54 -7.74 28.86 12.47
C THR A 54 -8.80 28.88 11.35
N ALA A 55 -10.04 28.62 11.79
CA ALA A 55 -11.38 29.15 11.48
C ALA A 55 -11.97 29.31 10.05
N ASN A 56 -11.32 28.94 8.94
CA ASN A 56 -12.07 28.90 7.66
C ASN A 56 -11.69 27.71 6.76
N PRO A 57 -12.49 26.63 6.74
CA PRO A 57 -12.17 25.43 5.97
C PRO A 57 -12.41 25.66 4.47
N MET A 58 -11.33 25.64 3.69
CA MET A 58 -11.41 25.24 2.28
C MET A 58 -11.18 23.73 2.22
N LEU A 59 -12.21 22.97 1.86
CA LEU A 59 -12.05 21.61 1.38
C LEU A 59 -11.32 21.70 0.04
N ILE A 60 -10.05 21.30 0.02
CA ILE A 60 -9.35 21.01 -1.23
C ILE A 60 -9.56 19.52 -1.43
N ASP A 61 -10.37 19.14 -2.42
CA ASP A 61 -10.41 17.76 -2.86
C ASP A 61 -8.99 17.40 -3.31
N ALA A 62 -8.30 16.58 -2.49
CA ALA A 62 -7.14 15.88 -2.99
C ALA A 62 -7.65 15.01 -4.15
N PRO A 63 -6.96 14.98 -5.31
CA PRO A 63 -7.29 14.00 -6.33
C PRO A 63 -7.33 12.64 -5.64
N LEU A 64 -8.47 11.94 -5.75
CA LEU A 64 -8.67 10.64 -5.14
C LEU A 64 -7.50 9.74 -5.55
N ASP A 65 -6.77 9.23 -4.57
CA ASP A 65 -5.76 8.19 -4.78
C ASP A 65 -6.51 6.96 -5.30
N PRO A 66 -6.35 6.55 -6.58
CA PRO A 66 -7.17 5.49 -7.17
C PRO A 66 -7.04 4.16 -6.44
N LEU A 67 -5.90 3.90 -5.78
CA LEU A 67 -5.73 2.70 -4.95
C LEU A 67 -6.53 2.78 -3.67
N ARG A 68 -6.56 3.96 -3.00
CA ARG A 68 -7.42 4.16 -1.83
C ARG A 68 -8.90 4.08 -2.21
N GLU A 69 -9.27 4.61 -3.37
CA GLU A 69 -10.63 4.48 -3.89
C GLU A 69 -10.99 3.02 -4.12
N ALA A 70 -10.12 2.23 -4.77
CA ALA A 70 -10.34 0.79 -4.97
C ALA A 70 -10.53 0.04 -3.64
N VAL A 71 -9.73 0.33 -2.62
CA VAL A 71 -9.88 -0.25 -1.27
C VAL A 71 -11.24 0.14 -0.65
N SER A 72 -11.63 1.41 -0.77
CA SER A 72 -12.92 1.90 -0.27
C SER A 72 -14.11 1.25 -0.98
N VAL A 73 -14.03 1.12 -2.30
CA VAL A 73 -15.02 0.46 -3.15
C VAL A 73 -15.17 -1.00 -2.73
N MET A 74 -14.08 -1.75 -2.56
CA MET A 74 -14.14 -3.15 -2.13
C MET A 74 -14.81 -3.29 -0.75
N ARG A 75 -14.43 -2.44 0.22
CA ARG A 75 -15.06 -2.44 1.55
C ARG A 75 -16.55 -2.14 1.47
N ALA A 76 -16.94 -1.18 0.63
CA ALA A 76 -18.35 -0.85 0.41
C ALA A 76 -19.09 -2.01 -0.29
N ALA A 77 -18.46 -2.68 -1.25
CA ALA A 77 -19.01 -3.80 -1.99
C ALA A 77 -19.30 -4.98 -1.05
N VAL A 78 -18.31 -5.45 -0.28
CA VAL A 78 -18.51 -6.51 0.72
C VAL A 78 -19.48 -6.08 1.84
N GLY A 79 -19.50 -4.78 2.15
CA GLY A 79 -20.42 -4.19 3.12
C GLY A 79 -21.88 -4.17 2.68
N ARG A 80 -22.17 -4.08 1.37
CA ARG A 80 -23.52 -3.84 0.83
C ARG A 80 -24.06 -4.96 -0.06
N GLY A 81 -23.21 -5.56 -0.89
CA GLY A 81 -23.58 -6.56 -1.87
C GLY A 81 -23.68 -7.96 -1.28
N GLU A 82 -24.73 -8.69 -1.65
CA GLU A 82 -24.99 -10.05 -1.17
C GLU A 82 -23.96 -11.05 -1.71
N TRP A 83 -23.60 -10.91 -2.99
CA TRP A 83 -22.64 -11.79 -3.65
C TRP A 83 -21.24 -11.61 -3.06
N GLU A 84 -20.78 -10.37 -2.92
CA GLU A 84 -19.48 -10.00 -2.38
C GLU A 84 -19.33 -10.46 -0.93
N ARG A 85 -20.38 -10.28 -0.13
CA ARG A 85 -20.41 -10.75 1.27
C ARG A 85 -20.41 -12.28 1.37
N GLY A 86 -20.96 -12.97 0.39
CA GLY A 86 -21.00 -14.43 0.33
C GLY A 86 -19.66 -15.08 -0.05
N GLN A 87 -18.66 -14.30 -0.48
CA GLN A 87 -17.39 -14.84 -0.91
C GLN A 87 -16.51 -15.34 0.24
N THR A 88 -15.73 -16.37 -0.07
CA THR A 88 -14.70 -16.98 0.78
C THR A 88 -13.37 -17.00 0.02
N HIS A 89 -12.26 -17.30 0.70
CA HIS A 89 -10.99 -17.47 -0.01
C HIS A 89 -11.10 -18.58 -1.05
N GLU A 90 -11.78 -19.68 -0.71
CA GLU A 90 -11.92 -20.86 -1.54
C GLU A 90 -12.83 -20.61 -2.76
N SER A 91 -13.93 -19.88 -2.58
CA SER A 91 -14.87 -19.57 -3.69
C SER A 91 -14.27 -18.62 -4.73
N LEU A 92 -13.26 -17.84 -4.35
CA LEU A 92 -12.59 -16.87 -5.23
C LEU A 92 -11.44 -17.46 -6.05
N ILE A 93 -10.93 -18.64 -5.68
CA ILE A 93 -9.80 -19.29 -6.39
C ILE A 93 -10.06 -19.48 -7.89
N PRO A 94 -11.26 -19.91 -8.36
CA PRO A 94 -11.53 -20.05 -9.78
C PRO A 94 -11.38 -18.73 -10.54
N TYR A 95 -11.92 -17.63 -9.99
CA TYR A 95 -11.82 -16.30 -10.59
C TYR A 95 -10.37 -15.83 -10.66
N LEU A 96 -9.60 -15.95 -9.57
CA LEU A 96 -8.18 -15.58 -9.61
C LEU A 96 -7.38 -16.35 -10.67
N LYS A 97 -7.72 -17.63 -10.92
CA LYS A 97 -7.09 -18.41 -11.99
C LYS A 97 -7.48 -17.91 -13.37
N GLU A 98 -8.75 -17.56 -13.55
CA GLU A 98 -9.28 -17.00 -14.79
C GLU A 98 -8.61 -15.66 -15.11
N GLU A 99 -8.64 -14.69 -14.19
CA GLU A 99 -8.01 -13.37 -14.43
C GLU A 99 -6.50 -13.45 -14.67
N SER A 100 -5.83 -14.39 -13.99
CA SER A 100 -4.40 -14.64 -14.22
C SER A 100 -4.14 -15.19 -15.62
N GLN A 101 -5.04 -16.02 -16.13
CA GLN A 101 -4.94 -16.60 -17.46
C GLN A 101 -5.27 -15.57 -18.54
N GLU A 102 -6.30 -14.74 -18.34
CA GLU A 102 -6.62 -13.62 -19.24
C GLU A 102 -5.45 -12.63 -19.33
N PHE A 103 -4.81 -12.30 -18.20
CA PHE A 103 -3.60 -11.47 -18.22
C PHE A 103 -2.46 -12.09 -19.04
N ILE A 104 -2.25 -13.41 -18.93
CA ILE A 104 -1.25 -14.12 -19.73
C ILE A 104 -1.58 -14.03 -21.22
N GLU A 105 -2.85 -14.17 -21.58
CA GLU A 105 -3.32 -14.06 -22.97
C GLU A 105 -3.14 -12.64 -23.52
N ALA A 106 -3.45 -11.61 -22.74
CA ALA A 106 -3.23 -10.21 -23.11
C ALA A 106 -1.75 -9.89 -23.35
N VAL A 107 -0.85 -10.43 -22.52
CA VAL A 107 0.60 -10.31 -22.75
C VAL A 107 1.03 -11.01 -24.04
N GLN A 108 0.47 -12.18 -24.34
CA GLN A 108 0.80 -12.94 -25.55
C GLN A 108 0.27 -12.29 -26.82
N SER A 109 -0.87 -11.61 -26.75
CA SER A 109 -1.44 -10.85 -27.86
C SER A 109 -0.76 -9.49 -28.08
N GLY A 110 -0.03 -8.99 -27.07
CA GLY A 110 0.61 -7.68 -27.10
C GLY A 110 -0.39 -6.52 -26.99
N ASP A 111 -1.52 -6.76 -26.34
CA ASP A 111 -2.57 -5.76 -26.12
C ASP A 111 -2.38 -5.08 -24.76
N ASP A 112 -1.76 -3.90 -24.77
CA ASP A 112 -1.47 -3.13 -23.56
C ASP A 112 -2.75 -2.69 -22.81
N GLU A 113 -3.86 -2.48 -23.51
CA GLU A 113 -5.11 -2.07 -22.89
C GLU A 113 -5.77 -3.24 -22.15
N ASP A 114 -5.80 -4.42 -22.77
CA ASP A 114 -6.24 -5.64 -22.11
C ASP A 114 -5.29 -6.02 -20.96
N MET A 115 -3.97 -5.87 -21.12
CA MET A 115 -3.02 -6.11 -20.03
C MET A 115 -3.33 -5.25 -18.79
N LYS A 116 -3.65 -3.98 -19.00
CA LYS A 116 -4.03 -3.06 -17.93
C LYS A 116 -5.38 -3.43 -17.30
N LYS A 117 -6.36 -3.85 -18.12
CA LYS A 117 -7.66 -4.34 -17.66
C LYS A 117 -7.48 -5.56 -16.76
N GLU A 118 -6.79 -6.59 -17.23
CA GLU A 118 -6.67 -7.85 -16.49
C GLU A 118 -5.79 -7.71 -15.24
N LEU A 119 -4.81 -6.81 -15.23
CA LEU A 119 -4.11 -6.44 -13.98
C LEU A 119 -5.04 -5.77 -12.95
N GLY A 120 -6.05 -5.03 -13.42
CA GLY A 120 -7.12 -4.50 -12.58
C GLY A 120 -7.98 -5.60 -11.98
N ASP A 121 -8.31 -6.64 -12.75
CA ASP A 121 -9.09 -7.78 -12.28
C ASP A 121 -8.28 -8.69 -11.34
N VAL A 122 -6.98 -8.85 -11.56
CA VAL A 122 -6.07 -9.47 -10.57
C VAL A 122 -6.02 -8.65 -9.28
N LEU A 123 -5.96 -7.31 -9.36
CA LEU A 123 -6.02 -6.43 -8.18
C LEU A 123 -7.36 -6.58 -7.43
N LEU A 124 -8.47 -6.72 -8.15
CA LEU A 124 -9.79 -6.99 -7.57
C LEU A 124 -9.76 -8.25 -6.69
N GLN A 125 -9.15 -9.33 -7.16
CA GLN A 125 -9.01 -10.58 -6.39
C GLN A 125 -8.14 -10.40 -5.14
N VAL A 126 -7.03 -9.65 -5.24
CA VAL A 126 -6.18 -9.32 -4.08
C VAL A 126 -6.98 -8.54 -3.02
N LEU A 127 -7.77 -7.55 -3.45
CA LEU A 127 -8.61 -6.75 -2.57
C LEU A 127 -9.70 -7.58 -1.89
N PHE A 128 -10.34 -8.50 -2.61
CA PHE A 128 -11.30 -9.43 -2.02
C PHE A 128 -10.69 -10.27 -0.90
N HIS A 129 -9.57 -10.93 -1.16
CA HIS A 129 -8.91 -11.76 -0.15
C HIS A 129 -8.46 -10.93 1.07
N ALA A 130 -7.96 -9.71 0.84
CA ALA A 130 -7.59 -8.80 1.91
C ALA A 130 -8.80 -8.37 2.75
N GLU A 131 -9.94 -8.02 2.14
CA GLU A 131 -11.14 -7.61 2.87
C GLU A 131 -11.78 -8.79 3.64
N ILE A 132 -11.79 -10.00 3.07
CA ILE A 132 -12.24 -11.21 3.76
C ILE A 132 -11.39 -11.47 5.02
N ALA A 133 -10.05 -11.38 4.89
CA ALA A 133 -9.14 -11.56 6.02
C ALA A 133 -9.29 -10.44 7.06
N ALA A 134 -9.53 -9.20 6.64
CA ALA A 134 -9.70 -8.05 7.52
C ALA A 134 -10.94 -8.21 8.41
N ARG A 135 -12.05 -8.69 7.83
CA ARG A 135 -13.30 -8.97 8.56
C ARG A 135 -13.16 -10.09 9.58
N GLN A 136 -12.18 -10.97 9.40
CA GLN A 136 -11.82 -12.03 10.35
C GLN A 136 -10.75 -11.56 11.34
N SER A 137 -10.39 -10.28 11.34
CA SER A 137 -9.32 -9.70 12.17
C SER A 137 -7.96 -10.41 12.00
N ARG A 138 -7.66 -10.85 10.76
CA ARG A 138 -6.40 -11.57 10.44
C ARG A 138 -5.35 -10.65 9.84
N PHE A 139 -5.61 -10.11 8.66
CA PHE A 139 -4.75 -9.15 7.96
C PHE A 139 -5.60 -8.34 6.98
N ASP A 140 -5.11 -7.18 6.55
CA ASP A 140 -5.75 -6.35 5.53
C ASP A 140 -4.82 -6.06 4.33
N ILE A 141 -5.28 -5.18 3.43
CA ILE A 141 -4.52 -4.82 2.22
C ILE A 141 -3.21 -4.09 2.56
N PHE A 142 -3.16 -3.35 3.67
CA PHE A 142 -1.94 -2.68 4.12
C PHE A 142 -0.94 -3.68 4.66
N ASP A 143 -1.38 -4.75 5.33
CA ASP A 143 -0.51 -5.86 5.74
C ASP A 143 0.06 -6.60 4.52
N VAL A 144 -0.74 -6.80 3.46
CA VAL A 144 -0.26 -7.39 2.18
C VAL A 144 0.84 -6.52 1.56
N ALA A 145 0.61 -5.20 1.47
CA ALA A 145 1.60 -4.25 0.97
C ALA A 145 2.86 -4.20 1.85
N ALA A 146 2.71 -4.21 3.17
CA ALA A 146 3.82 -4.24 4.12
C ALA A 146 4.64 -5.52 3.98
N SER A 147 3.99 -6.67 3.77
CA SER A 147 4.64 -7.96 3.50
C SER A 147 5.48 -7.92 2.21
N PHE A 148 4.96 -7.30 1.14
CA PHE A 148 5.72 -7.07 -0.08
C PHE A 148 6.95 -6.18 0.19
N VAL A 149 6.79 -5.04 0.86
CA VAL A 149 7.91 -4.14 1.17
C VAL A 149 8.96 -4.83 2.04
N ALA A 150 8.56 -5.57 3.06
CA ALA A 150 9.48 -6.32 3.92
C ALA A 150 10.29 -7.35 3.11
N LYS A 151 9.63 -8.07 2.19
CA LYS A 151 10.28 -9.01 1.27
C LYS A 151 11.30 -8.31 0.37
N MET A 152 10.95 -7.15 -0.19
CA MET A 152 11.87 -6.37 -1.03
C MET A 152 13.05 -5.83 -0.23
N ARG A 153 12.84 -5.37 1.00
CA ARG A 153 13.94 -4.94 1.91
C ARG A 153 14.91 -6.08 2.20
N SER A 154 14.40 -7.30 2.35
CA SER A 154 15.19 -8.51 2.61
C SER A 154 15.97 -8.98 1.39
N ARG A 155 15.32 -9.04 0.22
CA ARG A 155 15.84 -9.71 -0.98
C ARG A 155 16.45 -8.77 -2.03
N SER A 156 16.18 -7.47 -1.92
CA SER A 156 16.67 -6.43 -2.83
C SER A 156 17.04 -5.17 -2.03
N PRO A 157 17.99 -5.26 -1.07
CA PRO A 157 18.33 -4.16 -0.17
C PRO A 157 18.83 -2.89 -0.88
N TYR A 158 19.40 -3.03 -2.08
CA TYR A 158 19.83 -1.92 -2.93
C TYR A 158 18.69 -0.95 -3.31
N LEU A 159 17.43 -1.38 -3.22
CA LEU A 159 16.28 -0.48 -3.42
C LEU A 159 16.05 0.49 -2.24
N PHE A 160 16.75 0.30 -1.12
CA PHE A 160 16.49 1.00 0.15
C PHE A 160 17.72 1.61 0.81
N ASP A 161 18.92 1.41 0.27
CA ASP A 161 20.19 1.88 0.84
C ASP A 161 20.63 3.26 0.32
N GLY A 162 19.85 3.87 -0.58
CA GLY A 162 20.13 5.16 -1.19
C GLY A 162 21.08 5.09 -2.40
N SER A 163 21.48 3.89 -2.83
CA SER A 163 22.17 3.70 -4.10
C SER A 163 21.23 4.00 -5.28
N THR A 164 21.82 4.48 -6.38
CA THR A 164 21.08 4.90 -7.59
C THR A 164 21.60 4.28 -8.87
N GLY A 165 22.63 3.43 -8.78
CA GLY A 165 23.25 2.74 -9.91
C GLY A 165 22.44 1.53 -10.36
N ILE A 166 22.64 1.11 -11.62
CA ILE A 166 22.11 -0.15 -12.10
C ILE A 166 22.84 -1.28 -11.40
N VAL A 167 22.10 -2.14 -10.72
CA VAL A 167 22.63 -3.35 -10.08
C VAL A 167 22.65 -4.49 -11.09
N PRO A 168 23.80 -5.16 -11.35
CA PRO A 168 23.87 -6.29 -12.28
C PRO A 168 22.95 -7.45 -11.88
N THR A 169 22.40 -8.16 -12.87
CA THR A 169 21.48 -9.29 -12.63
C THR A 169 22.07 -10.36 -11.70
N GLU A 170 23.34 -10.70 -11.88
CA GLU A 170 24.05 -11.70 -11.04
C GLU A 170 24.05 -11.30 -9.57
N GLU A 171 24.23 -10.00 -9.28
CA GLU A 171 24.18 -9.47 -7.92
C GLU A 171 22.75 -9.50 -7.37
N GLN A 172 21.75 -9.15 -8.18
CA GLN A 172 20.34 -9.24 -7.79
C GLN A 172 19.95 -10.68 -7.43
N GLU A 173 20.34 -11.66 -8.24
CA GLU A 173 20.08 -13.08 -7.99
C GLU A 173 20.75 -13.58 -6.71
N LEU A 174 22.01 -13.17 -6.48
CA LEU A 174 22.75 -13.49 -5.26
C LEU A 174 22.04 -12.94 -4.01
N LEU A 175 21.69 -11.66 -4.02
CA LEU A 175 20.98 -11.00 -2.91
C LEU A 175 19.61 -11.65 -2.67
N TRP A 176 18.90 -11.99 -3.74
CA TRP A 176 17.61 -12.64 -3.64
C TRP A 176 17.68 -14.02 -3.00
N ALA A 177 18.69 -14.82 -3.37
CA ALA A 177 18.94 -16.13 -2.77
C ALA A 177 19.32 -16.03 -1.29
N GLN A 178 20.16 -15.05 -0.92
CA GLN A 178 20.55 -14.79 0.47
C GLN A 178 19.37 -14.35 1.34
N GLY A 179 18.53 -13.44 0.84
CA GLY A 179 17.32 -13.00 1.54
C GLY A 179 16.33 -14.14 1.77
N LYS A 180 16.09 -14.97 0.74
CA LYS A 180 15.26 -16.20 0.87
C LYS A 180 15.80 -17.17 1.92
N ALA A 181 17.12 -17.38 1.97
CA ALA A 181 17.72 -18.29 2.95
C ALA A 181 17.54 -17.77 4.38
N SER A 182 17.73 -16.47 4.58
CA SER A 182 17.57 -15.82 5.89
C SER A 182 16.12 -15.90 6.39
N GLU A 183 15.14 -15.68 5.53
CA GLU A 183 13.71 -15.80 5.86
C GLU A 183 13.32 -17.22 6.31
N LYS A 184 13.81 -18.25 5.61
CA LYS A 184 13.57 -19.65 5.99
C LYS A 184 14.10 -19.99 7.39
N VAL A 185 15.28 -19.48 7.73
CA VAL A 185 15.86 -19.66 9.07
C VAL A 185 14.98 -18.97 10.13
N GLN A 186 14.49 -17.75 9.85
CA GLN A 186 13.59 -17.03 10.76
C GLN A 186 12.24 -17.74 10.95
N GLU A 187 11.67 -18.30 9.88
CA GLU A 187 10.43 -19.10 9.96
C GLU A 187 10.63 -20.37 10.79
N GLN A 188 11.73 -21.09 10.60
CA GLN A 188 12.06 -22.28 11.40
C GLN A 188 12.19 -21.95 12.89
N LEU A 189 12.87 -20.83 13.22
CA LEU A 189 13.00 -20.36 14.60
C LEU A 189 11.67 -19.93 15.23
N ARG A 190 10.75 -19.38 14.43
CA ARG A 190 9.39 -19.01 14.88
C ARG A 190 8.49 -20.21 15.13
N GLY A 191 8.61 -21.28 14.32
CA GLY A 191 7.83 -22.52 14.49
C GLY A 191 8.28 -23.44 15.63
N HIS A 192 9.41 -23.16 16.28
CA HIS A 192 9.93 -23.91 17.43
C HIS A 192 9.65 -23.25 18.80
N LYS A 193 8.81 -22.22 18.83
CA LYS A 193 8.32 -21.55 20.06
C LYS A 193 6.83 -21.77 20.23
#